data_AF-A0A7V0X0V2-F1
#
_entry.id   AF-A0A7V0X0V2-F1
#
_cell.length_a   1.000
_cell.length_b   1.000
_cell.length_c   1.000
_cell.angle_alpha   90.00
_cell.angle_beta   90.00
_cell.angle_gamma   90.00
#
_symmetry.space_group_name_H-M   'P 1'
#
loop_
_entity.id
_entity.type
_entity.pdbx_description
1 polymer ?
#
loop_
_entity_poly.entity_id
_entity_poly.type
_entity_poly.pdbx_seq_one_letter_code
_entity_poly.pdbx_strand_id
1 'polypeptide(L)'
;MVSYFMMRYGVGRDVFVLVNNIIYNFFVILAVGAGLVLVYRKLIEIGYPRDKVRRFFAIIALFILPAGYISSRAANIFYYPASLRTIDLLYELVSSESYHTFHASIMLPTVLITALLLLMKFRFSDVADAFFLYMPLSHAIGRVACFLVGCCWGRYIEWNMFGHGFGFHNPVPLYEIAYNTIIFLTLRKLHRRLYAPGAAPDTVLERGKVMALYLILYGDARFITEFFRTEQIVRWGLTQAQLVMALFVLAGSLVLFSIWLRKRLAALEDADRLAVTRRYTTAGFTAYFFFCFGAAAWLLYYGHVLWPLAPVDSLHDAYGRLLTYLPVFMLEVAALWFLRVSKIPLKPAFGMDPAKLRTPVVYIGVLGSAAYGALLYVLTDYGIRGPAYWPPVFIFSVMNAFSEEVFFRLVFYNLLRKAGMGALAANLAQAALYSTVHLAVGGPLFALYSFVYGLVMGEIYRKTESIIPAMVCHFIIDLGVIGFPLLHHCASCP
;
A
#
# COMPACT_ATOMS: atom_id res chain seq x y z
N MET A 1 -6.02 -34.71 -18.93
CA MET A 1 -5.75 -35.99 -19.64
C MET A 1 -6.46 -37.17 -18.97
N VAL A 2 -6.31 -37.34 -17.65
CA VAL A 2 -6.97 -38.40 -16.86
C VAL A 2 -8.50 -38.29 -16.95
N SER A 3 -9.07 -37.11 -16.72
CA SER A 3 -10.52 -36.90 -16.84
C SER A 3 -11.09 -37.25 -18.21
N TYR A 4 -10.34 -36.97 -19.28
CA TYR A 4 -10.78 -37.32 -20.64
C TYR A 4 -10.90 -38.84 -20.81
N PHE A 5 -9.89 -39.60 -20.37
CA PHE A 5 -9.96 -41.06 -20.42
C PHE A 5 -11.07 -41.60 -19.52
N MET A 6 -11.22 -41.08 -18.31
CA MET A 6 -12.29 -41.49 -17.40
C MET A 6 -13.69 -41.26 -18.00
N MET A 7 -13.91 -40.10 -18.65
CA MET A 7 -15.15 -39.83 -19.36
C MET A 7 -15.34 -40.75 -20.57
N ARG A 8 -14.28 -40.97 -21.37
CA ARG A 8 -14.30 -41.83 -22.56
C ARG A 8 -14.65 -43.28 -22.25
N TYR A 9 -14.23 -43.78 -21.09
CA TYR A 9 -14.50 -45.16 -20.63
C TYR A 9 -15.71 -45.25 -19.68
N GLY A 10 -16.51 -44.20 -19.55
CA GLY A 10 -17.78 -44.24 -18.80
C GLY A 10 -17.63 -44.44 -17.29
N VAL A 11 -16.56 -43.93 -16.67
CA VAL A 11 -16.33 -44.04 -15.23
C VAL A 11 -17.43 -43.29 -14.45
N GLY A 12 -17.97 -43.93 -13.41
CA GLY A 12 -19.02 -43.35 -12.54
C GLY A 12 -18.58 -42.04 -11.85
N ARG A 13 -19.55 -41.15 -11.61
CA ARG A 13 -19.32 -39.79 -11.09
C ARG A 13 -18.52 -39.75 -9.78
N ASP A 14 -18.82 -40.64 -8.83
CA ASP A 14 -18.16 -40.62 -7.52
C ASP A 14 -16.69 -41.00 -7.63
N VAL A 15 -16.38 -42.02 -8.44
CA VAL A 15 -15.01 -42.43 -8.74
C VAL A 15 -14.28 -41.34 -9.52
N PHE A 16 -14.95 -40.67 -10.47
CA PHE A 16 -14.41 -39.53 -11.20
C PHE A 16 -13.99 -38.39 -10.28
N VAL A 17 -14.86 -37.99 -9.35
CA VAL A 17 -14.58 -36.91 -8.39
C VAL A 17 -13.46 -37.32 -7.43
N LEU A 18 -13.53 -38.53 -6.88
CA LEU A 18 -12.53 -39.05 -5.94
C LEU A 18 -11.13 -39.05 -6.55
N VAL A 19 -10.96 -39.66 -7.74
CA VAL A 19 -9.65 -39.77 -8.40
C VAL A 19 -9.09 -38.39 -8.73
N ASN A 20 -9.90 -37.50 -9.31
CA ASN A 20 -9.45 -36.15 -9.65
C ASN A 20 -9.06 -35.34 -8.41
N ASN A 21 -9.81 -35.44 -7.32
CA ASN A 21 -9.48 -34.77 -6.05
C ASN A 21 -8.19 -35.33 -5.44
N ILE A 22 -7.98 -36.64 -5.48
CA ILE A 22 -6.73 -37.26 -5.00
C ILE A 22 -5.53 -36.73 -5.80
N ILE A 23 -5.62 -36.73 -7.14
CA ILE A 23 -4.54 -36.22 -7.99
C ILE A 23 -4.30 -34.73 -7.70
N TYR A 24 -5.35 -33.93 -7.70
CA TYR A 24 -5.23 -32.49 -7.48
C TYR A 24 -4.59 -32.16 -6.12
N ASN A 25 -5.13 -32.73 -5.04
CA ASN A 25 -4.65 -32.48 -3.68
C ASN A 25 -3.23 -33.02 -3.46
N PHE A 26 -2.89 -34.19 -4.03
CA PHE A 26 -1.55 -34.73 -3.96
C PHE A 26 -0.52 -33.75 -4.53
N PHE A 27 -0.74 -33.23 -5.73
CA PHE A 27 0.19 -32.28 -6.36
C PHE A 27 0.22 -30.92 -5.65
N VAL A 28 -0.89 -30.46 -5.08
CA VAL A 28 -0.91 -29.24 -4.24
C VAL A 28 -0.06 -29.43 -2.99
N ILE A 29 -0.24 -30.54 -2.26
CA ILE A 29 0.57 -30.86 -1.07
C ILE A 29 2.04 -31.02 -1.46
N LEU A 30 2.32 -31.70 -2.57
CA LEU A 30 3.68 -31.86 -3.09
C LEU A 30 4.31 -30.52 -3.45
N ALA A 31 3.59 -29.63 -4.13
CA ALA A 31 4.06 -28.30 -4.52
C ALA A 31 4.44 -27.45 -3.31
N VAL A 32 3.57 -27.40 -2.30
CA VAL A 32 3.79 -26.64 -1.05
C VAL A 32 4.92 -27.28 -0.24
N GLY A 33 4.88 -28.60 -0.03
CA GLY A 33 5.87 -29.34 0.74
C GLY A 33 7.28 -29.24 0.13
N ALA A 34 7.40 -29.48 -1.19
CA ALA A 34 8.67 -29.36 -1.89
C ALA A 34 9.22 -27.93 -1.83
N GLY A 35 8.36 -26.92 -2.04
CA GLY A 35 8.74 -25.51 -1.91
C GLY A 35 9.30 -25.18 -0.53
N LEU A 36 8.57 -25.51 0.53
CA LEU A 36 8.99 -25.24 1.91
C LEU A 36 10.29 -25.97 2.28
N VAL A 37 10.45 -27.24 1.89
CA VAL A 37 11.69 -27.99 2.12
C VAL A 37 12.87 -27.38 1.39
N LEU A 38 12.69 -26.92 0.15
CA LEU A 38 13.75 -26.28 -0.63
C LEU A 38 14.13 -24.90 -0.07
N VAL A 39 13.16 -24.10 0.38
CA VAL A 39 13.43 -22.83 1.08
C VAL A 39 14.17 -23.11 2.40
N TYR A 40 13.72 -24.11 3.19
CA TYR A 40 14.38 -24.53 4.42
C TYR A 40 15.86 -24.86 4.18
N ARG A 41 16.15 -25.71 3.19
CA ARG A 41 17.53 -26.07 2.82
C ARG A 41 18.33 -24.85 2.38
N LYS A 42 17.70 -23.94 1.62
CA LYS A 42 18.38 -22.74 1.12
C LYS A 42 18.73 -21.75 2.23
N LEU A 43 17.88 -21.57 3.24
CA LEU A 43 18.20 -20.72 4.38
C LEU A 43 19.37 -21.26 5.21
N ILE A 44 19.48 -22.59 5.32
CA ILE A 44 20.65 -23.22 5.95
C ILE A 44 21.91 -22.98 5.11
N GLU A 45 21.83 -23.14 3.79
CA GLU A 45 22.95 -22.89 2.86
C GLU A 45 23.42 -21.42 2.90
N ILE A 46 22.50 -20.46 3.07
CA ILE A 46 22.82 -19.04 3.24
C ILE A 46 23.55 -18.76 4.58
N GLY A 47 23.50 -19.69 5.53
CA GLY A 47 24.23 -19.61 6.81
C GLY A 47 23.36 -19.34 8.04
N TYR A 48 22.03 -19.46 7.97
CA TYR A 48 21.18 -19.32 9.15
C TYR A 48 21.29 -20.55 10.08
N PRO A 49 21.31 -20.37 11.42
CA PRO A 49 21.39 -21.49 12.37
C PRO A 49 20.24 -22.47 12.21
N ARG A 50 20.56 -23.77 12.16
CA ARG A 50 19.58 -24.84 11.89
C ARG A 50 18.38 -24.79 12.84
N ASP A 51 18.59 -24.58 14.13
CA ASP A 51 17.50 -24.54 15.12
C ASP A 51 16.58 -23.33 14.98
N LYS A 52 17.13 -22.22 14.49
CA LYS A 52 16.35 -21.02 14.17
C LYS A 52 15.44 -21.30 12.97
N VAL A 53 15.98 -21.89 11.91
CA VAL A 53 15.23 -22.26 10.70
C VAL A 53 14.19 -23.32 11.01
N ARG A 54 14.52 -24.36 11.80
CA ARG A 54 13.57 -25.40 12.23
C ARG A 54 12.37 -24.82 12.96
N ARG A 55 12.59 -23.95 13.95
CA ARG A 55 11.49 -23.27 14.68
C ARG A 55 10.64 -22.42 13.76
N PHE A 56 11.25 -21.66 12.84
CA PHE A 56 10.54 -20.84 11.88
C PHE A 56 9.57 -21.68 11.01
N PHE A 57 10.05 -22.77 10.43
CA PHE A 57 9.20 -23.65 9.60
C PHE A 57 8.19 -24.46 10.42
N ALA A 58 8.51 -24.83 11.66
CA ALA A 58 7.54 -25.46 12.56
C ALA A 58 6.36 -24.53 12.86
N ILE A 59 6.62 -23.25 13.13
CA ILE A 59 5.55 -22.26 13.34
C ILE A 59 4.71 -22.08 12.07
N ILE A 60 5.35 -22.02 10.90
CA ILE A 60 4.62 -21.94 9.62
C ILE A 60 3.70 -23.13 9.44
N ALA A 61 4.21 -24.35 9.63
CA ALA A 61 3.45 -25.58 9.41
C ALA A 61 2.31 -25.77 10.43
N LEU A 62 2.55 -25.49 11.70
CA LEU A 62 1.61 -25.79 12.79
C LEU A 62 0.59 -24.66 13.05
N PHE A 63 0.93 -23.41 12.76
CA PHE A 63 0.07 -22.26 13.09
C PHE A 63 -0.34 -21.47 11.84
N ILE A 64 0.61 -21.11 10.98
CA ILE A 64 0.34 -20.16 9.90
C ILE A 64 -0.44 -20.80 8.75
N LEU A 65 -0.09 -22.03 8.34
CA LEU A 65 -0.84 -22.75 7.30
C LEU A 65 -2.29 -23.03 7.74
N PRO A 66 -2.55 -23.56 8.96
CA PRO A 66 -3.91 -23.67 9.48
C PRO A 66 -4.64 -22.32 9.59
N ALA A 67 -3.96 -21.25 10.01
CA ALA A 67 -4.55 -19.92 10.05
C ALA A 67 -4.95 -19.42 8.65
N GLY A 68 -4.18 -19.73 7.60
CA GLY A 68 -4.56 -19.47 6.21
C GLY A 68 -5.84 -20.19 5.80
N TYR A 69 -5.97 -21.45 6.20
CA TYR A 69 -7.20 -22.22 5.98
C TYR A 69 -8.40 -21.62 6.71
N ILE A 70 -8.26 -21.31 8.01
CA ILE A 70 -9.33 -20.72 8.83
C ILE A 70 -9.74 -19.33 8.30
N SER A 71 -8.77 -18.47 8.01
CA SER A 71 -9.04 -17.11 7.50
C SER A 71 -9.74 -17.09 6.15
N SER A 72 -9.46 -18.07 5.28
CA SER A 72 -10.15 -18.22 4.00
C SER A 72 -11.67 -18.38 4.16
N ARG A 73 -12.12 -18.99 5.26
CA ARG A 73 -13.54 -19.18 5.60
C ARG A 73 -14.10 -18.00 6.40
N ALA A 74 -13.33 -17.53 7.38
CA ALA A 74 -13.72 -16.41 8.24
C ALA A 74 -14.03 -15.15 7.44
N ALA A 75 -13.30 -14.88 6.36
CA ALA A 75 -13.51 -13.69 5.53
C ALA A 75 -14.88 -13.65 4.83
N ASN A 76 -15.61 -14.77 4.74
CA ASN A 76 -16.94 -14.78 4.16
C ASN A 76 -17.94 -13.94 4.97
N ILE A 77 -17.64 -13.63 6.24
CA ILE A 77 -18.48 -12.77 7.08
C ILE A 77 -18.67 -11.36 6.49
N PHE A 78 -17.72 -10.90 5.67
CA PHE A 78 -17.79 -9.58 5.04
C PHE A 78 -18.80 -9.52 3.89
N TYR A 79 -19.23 -10.66 3.34
CA TYR A 79 -20.32 -10.69 2.37
C TYR A 79 -21.70 -10.48 3.00
N TYR A 80 -21.81 -10.59 4.33
CA TYR A 80 -23.04 -10.33 5.05
C TYR A 80 -23.14 -8.85 5.47
N PRO A 81 -24.37 -8.28 5.49
CA PRO A 81 -24.64 -6.95 6.02
C PRO A 81 -24.10 -6.78 7.45
N ALA A 82 -23.64 -5.57 7.80
CA ALA A 82 -23.03 -5.29 9.10
C ALA A 82 -23.94 -5.67 10.29
N SER A 83 -25.26 -5.57 10.14
CA SER A 83 -26.25 -5.94 11.16
C SER A 83 -26.29 -7.44 11.48
N LEU A 84 -25.79 -8.30 10.59
CA LEU A 84 -25.82 -9.76 10.72
C LEU A 84 -24.45 -10.36 11.10
N ARG A 85 -23.40 -9.54 11.26
CA ARG A 85 -22.04 -10.02 11.57
C ARG A 85 -21.88 -10.33 13.05
N THR A 86 -22.33 -11.51 13.48
CA THR A 86 -22.20 -12.00 14.85
C THR A 86 -21.04 -13.01 15.00
N ILE A 87 -20.64 -13.29 16.25
CA ILE A 87 -19.64 -14.30 16.56
C ILE A 87 -20.14 -15.71 16.18
N ASP A 88 -21.45 -15.96 16.35
CA ASP A 88 -22.06 -17.24 15.99
C ASP A 88 -21.98 -17.50 14.48
N LEU A 89 -22.28 -16.48 13.66
CA LEU A 89 -22.12 -16.57 12.20
C LEU A 89 -20.65 -16.81 11.82
N LEU A 90 -19.70 -16.17 12.51
CA LEU A 90 -18.27 -16.42 12.27
C LEU A 90 -17.90 -17.89 12.53
N TYR A 91 -18.39 -18.45 13.64
CA TYR A 91 -18.16 -19.85 13.99
C TYR A 91 -18.79 -20.80 12.97
N GLU A 92 -20.02 -20.53 12.54
CA GLU A 92 -20.72 -21.28 11.50
C GLU A 92 -19.94 -21.25 10.17
N LEU A 93 -19.50 -20.08 9.72
CA LEU A 93 -18.75 -19.94 8.47
C LEU A 93 -17.41 -20.68 8.51
N VAL A 94 -16.68 -20.62 9.63
CA VAL A 94 -15.40 -21.33 9.79
C VAL A 94 -15.58 -22.84 9.84
N SER A 95 -16.67 -23.31 10.47
CA SER A 95 -16.99 -24.74 10.59
C SER A 95 -17.67 -25.33 9.34
N SER A 96 -18.31 -24.51 8.52
CA SER A 96 -18.95 -24.93 7.26
C SER A 96 -17.93 -25.42 6.20
N GLU A 97 -18.34 -26.36 5.35
CA GLU A 97 -17.46 -26.96 4.34
C GLU A 97 -17.36 -26.16 3.03
N SER A 98 -18.20 -25.16 2.80
CA SER A 98 -18.63 -24.85 1.42
C SER A 98 -17.96 -23.64 0.76
N TYR A 99 -17.33 -22.71 1.48
CA TYR A 99 -16.82 -21.48 0.84
C TYR A 99 -15.43 -21.06 1.33
N HIS A 100 -14.46 -21.06 0.41
CA HIS A 100 -13.09 -20.61 0.65
C HIS A 100 -12.78 -19.36 -0.19
N THR A 101 -12.47 -18.25 0.47
CA THR A 101 -11.99 -17.04 -0.20
C THR A 101 -10.47 -17.09 -0.38
N PHE A 102 -10.03 -17.16 -1.63
CA PHE A 102 -8.61 -17.24 -1.99
C PHE A 102 -7.78 -16.05 -1.49
N HIS A 103 -8.30 -14.82 -1.56
CA HIS A 103 -7.55 -13.64 -1.12
C HIS A 103 -7.25 -13.68 0.38
N ALA A 104 -8.25 -14.07 1.18
CA ALA A 104 -8.11 -14.15 2.62
C ALA A 104 -7.14 -15.25 3.06
N SER A 105 -7.08 -16.37 2.31
CA SER A 105 -6.15 -17.46 2.58
C SER A 105 -4.68 -17.07 2.42
N ILE A 106 -4.38 -15.96 1.73
CA ILE A 106 -3.02 -15.45 1.51
C ILE A 106 -2.71 -14.24 2.41
N MET A 107 -3.68 -13.35 2.63
CA MET A 107 -3.45 -12.10 3.38
C MET A 107 -2.99 -12.36 4.82
N LEU A 108 -3.73 -13.17 5.59
CA LEU A 108 -3.37 -13.44 6.98
C LEU A 108 -2.02 -14.17 7.11
N PRO A 109 -1.73 -15.25 6.34
CA PRO A 109 -0.41 -15.86 6.36
C PRO A 109 0.73 -14.91 5.99
N THR A 110 0.52 -14.01 5.03
CA THR A 110 1.55 -13.03 4.64
C THR A 110 1.88 -12.09 5.80
N VAL A 111 0.86 -11.60 6.52
CA VAL A 111 1.05 -10.75 7.71
C VAL A 111 1.77 -11.53 8.81
N LEU A 112 1.33 -12.76 9.12
CA LEU A 112 1.91 -13.58 10.17
C LEU A 112 3.37 -14.00 9.85
N ILE A 113 3.67 -14.34 8.60
CA ILE A 113 5.05 -14.64 8.17
C ILE A 113 5.91 -13.39 8.30
N THR A 114 5.42 -12.23 7.83
CA THR A 114 6.17 -10.96 7.95
C THR A 114 6.43 -10.61 9.40
N ALA A 115 5.45 -10.74 10.29
CA ALA A 115 5.61 -10.54 11.72
C ALA A 115 6.64 -11.53 12.31
N LEU A 116 6.57 -12.80 11.94
CA LEU A 116 7.50 -13.83 12.40
C LEU A 116 8.94 -13.55 11.93
N LEU A 117 9.13 -13.05 10.70
CA LEU A 117 10.44 -12.64 10.18
C LEU A 117 11.04 -11.51 11.03
N LEU A 118 10.22 -10.52 11.42
CA LEU A 118 10.64 -9.41 12.27
C LEU A 118 10.96 -9.89 13.69
N LEU A 119 10.07 -10.68 14.30
CA LEU A 119 10.23 -11.21 15.67
C LEU A 119 11.47 -12.11 15.80
N MET A 120 11.71 -12.97 14.80
CA MET A 120 12.87 -13.85 14.78
C MET A 120 14.12 -13.18 14.21
N LYS A 121 14.08 -11.88 13.87
CA LYS A 121 15.23 -11.13 13.31
C LYS A 121 15.84 -11.81 12.09
N PHE A 122 15.02 -12.26 11.15
CA PHE A 122 15.50 -12.66 9.83
C PHE A 122 15.71 -11.43 8.97
N ARG A 123 16.72 -11.47 8.08
CA ARG A 123 16.82 -10.44 7.05
C ARG A 123 15.75 -10.70 6.00
N PHE A 124 14.80 -9.77 5.87
CA PHE A 124 13.66 -9.94 4.96
C PHE A 124 14.08 -10.33 3.54
N SER A 125 15.09 -9.65 2.97
CA SER A 125 15.54 -9.90 1.60
C SER A 125 16.11 -11.31 1.39
N ASP A 126 16.78 -11.90 2.38
CA ASP A 126 17.31 -13.27 2.27
C ASP A 126 16.19 -14.30 2.23
N VAL A 127 15.19 -14.12 3.10
CA VAL A 127 14.06 -15.04 3.17
C VAL A 127 13.15 -14.86 1.96
N ALA A 128 12.85 -13.62 1.58
CA ALA A 128 12.07 -13.32 0.39
C ALA A 128 12.72 -13.88 -0.88
N ASP A 129 14.02 -13.64 -1.12
CA ASP A 129 14.71 -14.19 -2.28
C ASP A 129 14.71 -15.72 -2.31
N ALA A 130 14.83 -16.38 -1.15
CA ALA A 130 14.73 -17.84 -1.06
C ALA A 130 13.30 -18.36 -1.36
N PHE A 131 12.26 -17.71 -0.82
CA PHE A 131 10.86 -18.06 -1.10
C PHE A 131 10.51 -17.87 -2.59
N PHE A 132 10.80 -16.69 -3.13
CA PHE A 132 10.49 -16.35 -4.52
C PHE A 132 11.36 -17.07 -5.54
N LEU A 133 12.53 -17.60 -5.13
CA LEU A 133 13.28 -18.56 -5.94
C LEU A 133 12.48 -19.84 -6.20
N TYR A 134 11.84 -20.43 -5.19
CA TYR A 134 11.17 -21.74 -5.32
C TYR A 134 9.66 -21.64 -5.57
N MET A 135 9.05 -20.47 -5.37
CA MET A 135 7.65 -20.21 -5.73
C MET A 135 7.27 -20.61 -7.16
N PRO A 136 8.04 -20.26 -8.22
CA PRO A 136 7.70 -20.69 -9.57
C PRO A 136 7.80 -22.20 -9.76
N LEU A 137 8.76 -22.87 -9.10
CA LEU A 137 8.87 -24.32 -9.15
C LEU A 137 7.65 -25.01 -8.49
N SER A 138 7.24 -24.53 -7.32
CA SER A 138 6.00 -24.99 -6.67
C SER A 138 4.78 -24.76 -7.56
N HIS A 139 4.68 -23.61 -8.22
CA HIS A 139 3.58 -23.33 -9.12
C HIS A 139 3.58 -24.26 -10.34
N ALA A 140 4.74 -24.52 -10.95
CA ALA A 140 4.86 -25.49 -12.04
C ALA A 140 4.37 -26.89 -11.62
N ILE A 141 4.77 -27.37 -10.43
CA ILE A 141 4.30 -28.66 -9.88
C ILE A 141 2.77 -28.66 -9.71
N GLY A 142 2.20 -27.59 -9.17
CA GLY A 142 0.74 -27.47 -9.03
C GLY A 142 -0.01 -27.46 -10.38
N ARG A 143 0.60 -26.87 -11.42
CA ARG A 143 0.01 -26.85 -12.77
C ARG A 143 0.08 -28.19 -13.51
N VAL A 144 1.00 -29.08 -13.12
CA VAL A 144 0.95 -30.48 -13.57
C VAL A 144 -0.35 -31.14 -13.14
N ALA A 145 -0.84 -30.86 -11.92
CA ALA A 145 -2.15 -31.34 -11.46
C ALA A 145 -3.28 -30.88 -12.39
N CYS A 146 -3.28 -29.58 -12.73
CA CYS A 146 -4.28 -28.99 -13.62
C CYS A 146 -4.26 -29.65 -15.01
N PHE A 147 -3.07 -29.92 -15.55
CA PHE A 147 -2.90 -30.61 -16.83
C PHE A 147 -3.42 -32.07 -16.78
N LEU A 148 -3.07 -32.81 -15.73
CA LEU A 148 -3.47 -34.21 -15.55
C LEU A 148 -5.00 -34.34 -15.38
N VAL A 149 -5.58 -33.55 -14.46
CA VAL A 149 -7.03 -33.47 -14.22
C VAL A 149 -7.75 -32.88 -15.44
N GLY A 150 -7.09 -32.04 -16.23
CA GLY A 150 -7.71 -31.37 -17.38
C GLY A 150 -8.57 -30.17 -16.98
N CYS A 151 -8.18 -29.45 -15.92
CA CYS A 151 -8.82 -28.19 -15.53
C CYS A 151 -7.97 -26.97 -15.96
N CYS A 152 -8.57 -25.78 -15.91
CA CYS A 152 -7.94 -24.50 -16.25
C CYS A 152 -7.46 -24.38 -17.72
N TRP A 153 -8.16 -25.02 -18.67
CA TRP A 153 -7.95 -24.77 -20.09
C TRP A 153 -8.44 -23.37 -20.47
N GLY A 154 -7.78 -22.77 -21.45
CA GLY A 154 -8.10 -21.43 -21.93
C GLY A 154 -9.21 -21.40 -22.97
N ARG A 155 -9.33 -20.22 -23.61
CA ARG A 155 -10.26 -19.96 -24.71
C ARG A 155 -10.06 -20.96 -25.84
N TYR A 156 -11.15 -21.30 -26.51
CA TYR A 156 -11.13 -22.08 -27.73
C TYR A 156 -10.61 -21.21 -28.88
N ILE A 157 -9.71 -21.75 -29.70
CA ILE A 157 -9.21 -21.11 -30.91
C ILE A 157 -9.44 -22.05 -32.08
N GLU A 158 -9.94 -21.49 -33.17
CA GLU A 158 -10.05 -22.14 -34.47
C GLU A 158 -9.02 -21.52 -35.42
N TRP A 159 -8.24 -22.37 -36.08
CA TRP A 159 -7.28 -21.94 -37.09
C TRP A 159 -7.41 -22.82 -38.32
N ASN A 160 -7.54 -22.19 -39.48
CA ASN A 160 -7.44 -22.86 -40.78
C ASN A 160 -5.99 -22.83 -41.27
N MET A 161 -5.38 -24.01 -41.42
CA MET A 161 -4.06 -24.16 -42.02
C MET A 161 -4.18 -24.99 -43.30
N PHE A 162 -3.84 -24.40 -44.45
CA PHE A 162 -3.91 -25.04 -45.77
C PHE A 162 -5.29 -25.65 -46.12
N GLY A 163 -6.39 -25.01 -45.73
CA GLY A 163 -7.74 -25.51 -46.01
C GLY A 163 -8.27 -26.51 -44.98
N HIS A 164 -7.46 -26.93 -44.02
CA HIS A 164 -7.88 -27.77 -42.90
C HIS A 164 -8.11 -26.92 -41.65
N GLY A 165 -9.34 -26.95 -41.13
CA GLY A 165 -9.70 -26.33 -39.86
C GLY A 165 -9.25 -27.18 -38.67
N PHE A 166 -8.46 -26.59 -37.79
CA PHE A 166 -8.05 -27.16 -36.51
C PHE A 166 -8.61 -26.28 -35.39
N GLY A 167 -9.34 -26.88 -34.45
CA GLY A 167 -9.90 -26.17 -33.30
C GLY A 167 -9.50 -26.84 -31.99
N PHE A 168 -8.93 -26.07 -31.06
CA PHE A 168 -8.54 -26.59 -29.75
C PHE A 168 -8.61 -25.51 -28.65
N HIS A 169 -8.77 -25.96 -27.41
CA HIS A 169 -8.65 -25.07 -26.25
C HIS A 169 -7.17 -24.80 -25.95
N ASN A 170 -6.85 -23.54 -25.63
CA ASN A 170 -5.50 -23.18 -25.22
C ASN A 170 -5.04 -24.02 -24.02
N PRO A 171 -3.91 -24.75 -24.11
CA PRO A 171 -3.33 -25.51 -23.00
C PRO A 171 -2.61 -24.59 -22.01
N VAL A 172 -3.34 -23.65 -21.41
CA VAL A 172 -2.82 -22.71 -20.41
C VAL A 172 -2.00 -23.40 -19.30
N PRO A 173 -2.39 -24.59 -18.76
CA PRO A 173 -1.56 -25.28 -17.78
C PRO A 173 -0.14 -25.60 -18.30
N LEU A 174 0.03 -25.93 -19.58
CA LEU A 174 1.35 -26.18 -20.17
C LEU A 174 2.16 -24.90 -20.30
N TYR A 175 1.53 -23.80 -20.73
CA TYR A 175 2.18 -22.48 -20.77
C TYR A 175 2.68 -22.10 -19.38
N GLU A 176 1.84 -22.30 -18.35
CA GLU A 176 2.16 -22.00 -16.96
C GLU A 176 3.27 -22.90 -16.40
N ILE A 177 3.35 -24.18 -16.75
CA ILE A 177 4.48 -25.05 -16.39
C ILE A 177 5.77 -24.56 -17.06
N ALA A 178 5.70 -24.23 -18.35
CA ALA A 178 6.86 -23.85 -19.14
C ALA A 178 7.48 -22.53 -18.65
N TYR A 179 6.69 -21.45 -18.56
CA TYR A 179 7.26 -20.17 -18.13
C TYR A 179 7.71 -20.21 -16.68
N ASN A 180 7.00 -20.89 -15.77
CA ASN A 180 7.43 -20.99 -14.37
C ASN A 180 8.76 -21.73 -14.25
N THR A 181 8.96 -22.77 -15.06
CA THR A 181 10.24 -23.50 -15.09
C THR A 181 11.37 -22.60 -15.60
N ILE A 182 11.13 -21.81 -16.67
CA ILE A 182 12.10 -20.84 -17.20
C ILE A 182 12.44 -19.76 -16.16
N ILE A 183 11.41 -19.23 -15.47
CA ILE A 183 11.59 -18.26 -14.38
C ILE A 183 12.43 -18.88 -13.28
N PHE A 184 12.10 -20.09 -12.80
CA PHE A 184 12.87 -20.79 -11.77
C PHE A 184 14.35 -20.92 -12.16
N LEU A 185 14.66 -21.38 -13.38
CA LEU A 185 16.03 -21.54 -13.84
C LEU A 185 16.78 -20.21 -13.90
N THR A 186 16.11 -19.15 -14.35
CA THR A 186 16.65 -17.78 -14.41
C THR A 186 16.96 -17.25 -13.01
N LEU A 187 16.00 -17.36 -12.09
CA LEU A 187 16.14 -16.93 -10.70
C LEU A 187 17.20 -17.75 -9.96
N ARG A 188 17.31 -19.06 -10.25
CA ARG A 188 18.34 -19.93 -9.67
C ARG A 188 19.74 -19.49 -10.09
N LYS A 189 19.93 -19.13 -11.36
CA LYS A 189 21.21 -18.60 -11.86
C LYS A 189 21.57 -17.30 -11.15
N LEU A 190 20.61 -16.37 -11.02
CA LEU A 190 20.81 -15.10 -10.33
C LEU A 190 21.10 -15.30 -8.83
N HIS A 191 20.29 -16.09 -8.14
CA HIS A 191 20.47 -16.38 -6.71
C HIS A 191 21.85 -16.99 -6.46
N ARG A 192 22.29 -17.95 -7.27
CA ARG A 192 23.60 -18.57 -7.09
C ARG A 192 24.75 -17.57 -7.24
N ARG A 193 24.61 -16.56 -8.12
CA ARG A 193 25.58 -15.46 -8.25
C ARG A 193 25.58 -14.54 -7.02
N LEU A 194 24.40 -14.18 -6.51
CA LEU A 194 24.26 -13.22 -5.40
C LEU A 194 24.65 -13.81 -4.04
N TYR A 195 24.43 -15.11 -3.85
CA TYR A 195 24.65 -15.83 -2.59
C TYR A 195 25.83 -16.82 -2.66
N ALA A 196 26.71 -16.69 -3.66
CA ALA A 196 27.92 -17.53 -3.74
C ALA A 196 28.85 -17.31 -2.53
N PRO A 197 29.49 -18.38 -2.00
CA PRO A 197 30.58 -18.22 -1.04
C PRO A 197 31.69 -17.34 -1.64
N GLY A 198 32.10 -16.28 -0.92
CA GLY A 198 33.09 -15.33 -1.42
C GLY A 198 32.55 -14.30 -2.43
N ALA A 199 31.23 -14.15 -2.58
CA ALA A 199 30.64 -13.09 -3.37
C ALA A 199 31.15 -11.70 -2.92
N ALA A 200 31.35 -10.81 -3.88
CA ALA A 200 31.84 -9.46 -3.61
C ALA A 200 30.94 -8.72 -2.60
N PRO A 201 31.48 -7.86 -1.72
CA PRO A 201 30.69 -7.18 -0.68
C PRO A 201 29.49 -6.39 -1.22
N ASP A 202 29.54 -5.93 -2.47
CA ASP A 202 28.47 -5.18 -3.12
C ASP A 202 27.22 -6.04 -3.42
N THR A 203 27.35 -7.36 -3.52
CA THR A 203 26.21 -8.27 -3.73
C THR A 203 25.24 -8.26 -2.55
N VAL A 204 25.70 -7.87 -1.36
CA VAL A 204 24.84 -7.70 -0.18
C VAL A 204 23.79 -6.61 -0.40
N LEU A 205 24.16 -5.54 -1.13
CA LEU A 205 23.23 -4.47 -1.50
C LEU A 205 22.25 -4.90 -2.59
N GLU A 206 22.56 -5.99 -3.30
CA GLU A 206 21.73 -6.58 -4.36
C GLU A 206 20.74 -7.64 -3.86
N ARG A 207 20.75 -7.97 -2.58
CA ARG A 207 19.76 -8.88 -1.98
C ARG A 207 18.36 -8.28 -2.09
N GLY A 208 17.38 -9.09 -2.50
CA GLY A 208 16.03 -8.68 -2.88
C GLY A 208 15.83 -8.66 -4.40
N LYS A 209 16.88 -8.77 -5.22
CA LYS A 209 16.77 -8.81 -6.68
C LYS A 209 16.05 -10.06 -7.19
N VAL A 210 16.16 -11.19 -6.51
CA VAL A 210 15.51 -12.44 -6.95
C VAL A 210 13.99 -12.31 -6.80
N MET A 211 13.51 -11.83 -5.65
CA MET A 211 12.12 -11.49 -5.44
C MET A 211 11.63 -10.46 -6.47
N ALA A 212 12.38 -9.37 -6.66
CA ALA A 212 11.97 -8.30 -7.56
C ALA A 212 11.82 -8.78 -9.00
N LEU A 213 12.77 -9.60 -9.47
CA LEU A 213 12.74 -10.18 -10.81
C LEU A 213 11.64 -11.24 -10.93
N TYR A 214 11.35 -12.02 -9.89
CA TYR A 214 10.19 -12.91 -9.88
C TYR A 214 8.90 -12.11 -10.10
N LEU A 215 8.68 -11.03 -9.33
CA LEU A 215 7.45 -10.23 -9.43
C LEU A 215 7.23 -9.66 -10.84
N ILE A 216 8.31 -9.23 -11.49
CA ILE A 216 8.27 -8.74 -12.88
C ILE A 216 7.99 -9.91 -13.84
N LEU A 217 8.85 -10.93 -13.86
CA LEU A 217 8.75 -12.02 -14.84
C LEU A 217 7.46 -12.82 -14.72
N TYR A 218 7.03 -13.14 -13.50
CA TYR A 218 5.78 -13.83 -13.26
C TYR A 218 4.58 -12.90 -13.53
N GLY A 219 4.68 -11.63 -13.14
CA GLY A 219 3.67 -10.61 -13.43
C GLY A 219 3.42 -10.50 -14.93
N ASP A 220 4.46 -10.29 -15.72
CA ASP A 220 4.41 -10.20 -17.18
C ASP A 220 3.85 -11.49 -17.81
N ALA A 221 4.41 -12.64 -17.44
CA ALA A 221 3.97 -13.93 -17.98
C ALA A 221 2.49 -14.20 -17.67
N ARG A 222 2.05 -13.97 -16.43
CA ARG A 222 0.66 -14.17 -16.01
C ARG A 222 -0.30 -13.15 -16.61
N PHE A 223 0.16 -11.91 -16.83
CA PHE A 223 -0.60 -10.86 -17.52
C PHE A 223 -0.87 -11.26 -18.98
N ILE A 224 0.16 -11.76 -19.67
CA ILE A 224 0.06 -12.23 -21.06
C ILE A 224 -0.82 -13.48 -21.14
N THR A 225 -0.63 -14.46 -20.24
CA THR A 225 -1.41 -15.69 -20.30
C THR A 225 -2.89 -15.49 -20.01
N GLU A 226 -3.27 -14.41 -19.32
CA GLU A 226 -4.67 -14.06 -19.08
C GLU A 226 -5.45 -13.81 -20.37
N PHE A 227 -4.83 -13.29 -21.42
CA PHE A 227 -5.50 -13.09 -22.71
C PHE A 227 -6.00 -14.40 -23.33
N PHE A 228 -5.34 -15.52 -23.00
CA PHE A 228 -5.74 -16.85 -23.44
C PHE A 228 -6.76 -17.50 -22.50
N ARG A 229 -7.12 -16.89 -21.36
CA ARG A 229 -8.05 -17.45 -20.36
C ARG A 229 -9.46 -16.89 -20.49
N THR A 230 -10.43 -17.62 -19.96
CA THR A 230 -11.86 -17.26 -19.96
C THR A 230 -12.26 -16.54 -18.67
N GLU A 231 -11.50 -15.53 -18.27
CA GLU A 231 -11.74 -14.78 -17.03
C GLU A 231 -12.58 -13.53 -17.30
N GLN A 232 -13.33 -13.07 -16.29
CA GLN A 232 -14.17 -11.88 -16.40
C GLN A 232 -13.33 -10.59 -16.41
N ILE A 233 -13.67 -9.69 -17.34
CA ILE A 233 -13.12 -8.33 -17.40
C ILE A 233 -13.80 -7.51 -16.30
N VAL A 234 -13.01 -6.78 -15.52
CA VAL A 234 -13.54 -6.01 -14.38
C VAL A 234 -13.47 -4.51 -14.62
N ARG A 235 -12.30 -3.96 -14.97
CA ARG A 235 -12.13 -2.51 -15.22
C ARG A 235 -11.10 -2.26 -16.32
N TRP A 236 -11.30 -1.18 -17.09
CA TRP A 236 -10.40 -0.74 -18.17
C TRP A 236 -10.08 -1.82 -19.23
N GLY A 237 -11.00 -2.76 -19.47
CA GLY A 237 -10.76 -3.88 -20.37
C GLY A 237 -9.84 -4.96 -19.80
N LEU A 238 -9.43 -4.86 -18.53
CA LEU A 238 -8.54 -5.79 -17.85
C LEU A 238 -9.28 -6.66 -16.83
N THR A 239 -8.77 -7.88 -16.63
CA THR A 239 -9.25 -8.79 -15.57
C THR A 239 -8.66 -8.40 -14.20
N GLN A 240 -9.21 -8.97 -13.11
CA GLN A 240 -8.63 -8.84 -11.76
C GLN A 240 -7.16 -9.29 -11.74
N ALA A 241 -6.84 -10.42 -12.38
CA ALA A 241 -5.47 -10.93 -12.37
C ALA A 241 -4.52 -9.97 -13.10
N GLN A 242 -4.92 -9.39 -14.24
CA GLN A 242 -4.09 -8.42 -14.97
C GLN A 242 -3.78 -7.18 -14.13
N LEU A 243 -4.77 -6.64 -13.41
CA LEU A 243 -4.55 -5.50 -12.52
C LEU A 243 -3.57 -5.85 -11.39
N VAL A 244 -3.72 -7.00 -10.74
CA VAL A 244 -2.80 -7.46 -9.69
C VAL A 244 -1.39 -7.72 -10.25
N MET A 245 -1.28 -8.28 -11.45
CA MET A 245 0.01 -8.52 -12.09
C MET A 245 0.71 -7.21 -12.49
N ALA A 246 -0.02 -6.18 -12.92
CA ALA A 246 0.55 -4.85 -13.15
C ALA A 246 1.12 -4.26 -11.85
N LEU A 247 0.45 -4.47 -10.71
CA LEU A 247 0.98 -4.08 -9.40
C LEU A 247 2.24 -4.88 -9.01
N PHE A 248 2.31 -6.17 -9.38
CA PHE A 248 3.52 -6.98 -9.15
C PHE A 248 4.71 -6.44 -9.96
N VAL A 249 4.50 -6.15 -11.25
CA VAL A 249 5.53 -5.57 -12.12
C VAL A 249 6.00 -4.21 -11.58
N LEU A 250 5.07 -3.35 -11.15
CA LEU A 250 5.39 -2.07 -10.53
C LEU A 250 6.20 -2.27 -9.24
N ALA A 251 5.75 -3.14 -8.33
CA ALA A 251 6.44 -3.42 -7.07
C ALA A 251 7.85 -3.97 -7.29
N GLY A 252 8.02 -4.94 -8.20
CA GLY A 252 9.33 -5.47 -8.58
C GLY A 252 10.24 -4.40 -9.18
N SER A 253 9.71 -3.54 -10.04
CA SER A 253 10.46 -2.43 -10.66
C SER A 253 10.92 -1.41 -9.63
N LEU A 254 10.06 -1.05 -8.66
CA LEU A 254 10.41 -0.17 -7.55
C LEU A 254 11.50 -0.78 -6.65
N VAL A 255 11.43 -2.09 -6.37
CA VAL A 255 12.48 -2.78 -5.60
C VAL A 255 13.80 -2.77 -6.37
N LEU A 256 13.82 -3.06 -7.67
CA LEU A 256 15.04 -2.97 -8.49
C LEU A 256 15.60 -1.55 -8.54
N PHE A 257 14.74 -0.55 -8.71
CA PHE A 257 15.13 0.86 -8.66
C PHE A 257 15.75 1.23 -7.30
N SER A 258 15.17 0.77 -6.18
CA SER A 258 15.71 1.00 -4.84
C SER A 258 17.09 0.36 -4.65
N ILE A 259 17.33 -0.82 -5.24
CA ILE A 259 18.61 -1.52 -5.19
C ILE A 259 19.65 -0.77 -6.02
N TRP A 260 19.29 -0.36 -7.24
CA TRP A 260 20.13 0.47 -8.10
C TRP A 260 20.52 1.78 -7.41
N LEU A 261 19.55 2.46 -6.80
CA LEU A 261 19.78 3.72 -6.09
C LEU A 261 20.72 3.53 -4.90
N ARG A 262 20.52 2.49 -4.09
CA ARG A 262 21.42 2.16 -2.97
C ARG A 262 22.85 1.91 -3.42
N LYS A 263 23.06 1.17 -4.52
CA LYS A 263 24.40 0.97 -5.10
C LYS A 263 25.01 2.28 -5.58
N ARG A 264 24.23 3.10 -6.30
CA ARG A 264 24.70 4.40 -6.78
C ARG A 264 25.10 5.31 -5.62
N LEU A 265 24.31 5.38 -4.56
CA LEU A 265 24.59 6.19 -3.37
C LEU A 265 25.81 5.67 -2.60
N ALA A 266 26.04 4.36 -2.56
CA ALA A 266 27.19 3.77 -1.88
C ALA A 266 28.52 4.07 -2.58
N ALA A 267 28.49 4.39 -3.88
CA ALA A 267 29.68 4.76 -4.66
C ALA A 267 30.06 6.25 -4.58
N LEU A 268 29.20 7.09 -3.98
CA LEU A 268 29.44 8.54 -3.85
C LEU A 268 30.16 8.87 -2.55
N GLU A 269 30.93 9.97 -2.57
CA GLU A 269 31.47 10.59 -1.36
C GLU A 269 30.35 11.08 -0.43
N ASP A 270 30.65 11.23 0.85
CA ASP A 270 29.65 11.49 1.89
C ASP A 270 28.83 12.77 1.65
N ALA A 271 29.46 13.84 1.14
CA ALA A 271 28.80 15.11 0.85
C ALA A 271 27.83 14.99 -0.35
N ASP A 272 28.31 14.41 -1.46
CA ASP A 272 27.50 14.19 -2.66
C ASP A 272 26.37 13.19 -2.40
N ARG A 273 26.65 12.13 -1.65
CA ARG A 273 25.66 11.15 -1.22
C ARG A 273 24.52 11.81 -0.46
N LEU A 274 24.82 12.73 0.46
CA LEU A 274 23.79 13.44 1.22
C LEU A 274 22.97 14.39 0.34
N ALA A 275 23.62 15.13 -0.56
CA ALA A 275 22.95 16.02 -1.50
C ALA A 275 22.00 15.25 -2.44
N VAL A 276 22.49 14.16 -3.02
CA VAL A 276 21.71 13.27 -3.90
C VAL A 276 20.57 12.60 -3.13
N THR A 277 20.83 12.11 -1.91
CA THR A 277 19.78 11.53 -1.04
C THR A 277 18.67 12.54 -0.78
N ARG A 278 19.00 13.79 -0.44
CA ARG A 278 17.99 14.84 -0.20
C ARG A 278 17.13 15.11 -1.44
N ARG A 279 17.71 15.13 -2.64
CA ARG A 279 16.96 15.29 -3.89
C ARG A 279 15.98 14.13 -4.12
N TYR A 280 16.44 12.88 -3.97
CA TYR A 280 15.58 11.72 -4.12
C TYR A 280 14.50 11.63 -3.03
N THR A 281 14.84 11.95 -1.79
CA THR A 281 13.86 11.98 -0.68
C THR A 281 12.81 13.07 -0.91
N THR A 282 13.19 14.22 -1.47
CA THR A 282 12.24 15.29 -1.85
C THR A 282 11.30 14.81 -2.97
N ALA A 283 11.83 14.21 -4.03
CA ALA A 283 11.01 13.64 -5.11
C ALA A 283 10.09 12.52 -4.60
N GLY A 284 10.61 11.65 -3.73
CA GLY A 284 9.84 10.59 -3.08
C GLY A 284 8.73 11.12 -2.18
N PHE A 285 8.97 12.22 -1.47
CA PHE A 285 7.94 12.91 -0.69
C PHE A 285 6.85 13.49 -1.57
N THR A 286 7.20 14.13 -2.70
CA THR A 286 6.22 14.63 -3.66
C THR A 286 5.37 13.49 -4.25
N ALA A 287 6.00 12.36 -4.61
CA ALA A 287 5.28 11.17 -5.05
C ALA A 287 4.37 10.59 -3.95
N TYR A 288 4.85 10.55 -2.71
CA TYR A 288 4.07 10.15 -1.54
C TYR A 288 2.82 11.00 -1.37
N PHE A 289 2.95 12.33 -1.46
CA PHE A 289 1.81 13.24 -1.41
C PHE A 289 0.77 12.92 -2.49
N PHE A 290 1.16 12.89 -3.78
CA PHE A 290 0.20 12.66 -4.86
C PHE A 290 -0.43 11.28 -4.80
N PHE A 291 0.29 10.26 -4.34
CA PHE A 291 -0.26 8.93 -4.14
C PHE A 291 -1.30 8.90 -3.01
N CYS A 292 -0.94 9.40 -1.82
CA CYS A 292 -1.85 9.42 -0.67
C CYS A 292 -3.07 10.30 -0.93
N PHE A 293 -2.86 11.49 -1.49
CA PHE A 293 -3.92 12.42 -1.84
C PHE A 293 -4.82 11.85 -2.96
N GLY A 294 -4.24 11.27 -4.00
CA GLY A 294 -4.99 10.62 -5.07
C GLY A 294 -5.82 9.43 -4.57
N ALA A 295 -5.28 8.62 -3.66
CA ALA A 295 -6.00 7.54 -3.03
C ALA A 295 -7.16 8.04 -2.14
N ALA A 296 -6.93 9.09 -1.34
CA ALA A 296 -7.98 9.71 -0.53
C ALA A 296 -9.09 10.32 -1.41
N ALA A 297 -8.71 11.10 -2.43
CA ALA A 297 -9.65 11.68 -3.39
C ALA A 297 -10.48 10.60 -4.12
N TRP A 298 -9.85 9.48 -4.48
CA TRP A 298 -10.54 8.34 -5.08
C TRP A 298 -11.56 7.72 -4.11
N LEU A 299 -11.20 7.50 -2.85
CA LEU A 299 -12.11 6.96 -1.83
C LEU A 299 -13.32 7.87 -1.60
N LEU A 300 -13.10 9.19 -1.57
CA LEU A 300 -14.15 10.20 -1.43
C LEU A 300 -15.06 10.25 -2.66
N TYR A 301 -14.48 10.26 -3.87
CA TYR A 301 -15.23 10.34 -5.12
C TYR A 301 -16.20 9.17 -5.32
N TYR A 302 -15.80 7.95 -4.94
CA TYR A 302 -16.65 6.77 -5.02
C TYR A 302 -17.55 6.56 -3.79
N GLY A 303 -17.56 7.49 -2.84
CA GLY A 303 -18.40 7.42 -1.64
C GLY A 303 -18.03 6.28 -0.68
N HIS A 304 -16.81 5.74 -0.77
CA HIS A 304 -16.33 4.71 0.16
C HIS A 304 -16.02 5.28 1.54
N VAL A 305 -15.65 6.56 1.59
CA VAL A 305 -15.36 7.30 2.82
C VAL A 305 -16.00 8.68 2.69
N LEU A 306 -16.52 9.23 3.80
CA LEU A 306 -17.02 10.60 3.87
C LEU A 306 -15.88 11.56 4.23
N TRP A 307 -15.90 12.78 3.69
CA TRP A 307 -14.91 13.79 4.07
C TRP A 307 -15.04 14.10 5.57
N PRO A 308 -14.00 13.90 6.40
CA PRO A 308 -14.14 13.96 7.85
C PRO A 308 -14.55 15.34 8.39
N LEU A 309 -14.27 16.40 7.63
CA LEU A 309 -14.57 17.79 8.00
C LEU A 309 -15.86 18.31 7.34
N ALA A 310 -16.69 17.43 6.77
CA ALA A 310 -17.99 17.82 6.24
C ALA A 310 -19.01 18.14 7.36
N PRO A 311 -20.20 18.69 7.04
CA PRO A 311 -21.25 18.90 8.03
C PRO A 311 -21.68 17.61 8.72
N VAL A 312 -22.06 17.72 10.00
CA VAL A 312 -22.44 16.59 10.88
C VAL A 312 -23.91 16.63 11.23
N ASP A 313 -24.55 15.48 11.39
CA ASP A 313 -25.98 15.45 11.75
C ASP A 313 -26.18 15.47 13.26
N SER A 314 -25.32 14.79 14.02
CA SER A 314 -25.43 14.63 15.47
C SER A 314 -24.09 14.80 16.19
N LEU A 315 -24.15 14.93 17.52
CA LEU A 315 -22.94 15.00 18.35
C LEU A 315 -22.13 13.69 18.28
N HIS A 316 -22.81 12.53 18.23
CA HIS A 316 -22.16 11.24 18.06
C HIS A 316 -21.41 11.15 16.73
N ASP A 317 -22.00 11.65 15.63
CA ASP A 317 -21.32 11.73 14.33
C ASP A 317 -20.08 12.64 14.40
N ALA A 318 -20.17 13.80 15.04
CA ALA A 318 -19.04 14.72 15.20
C ALA A 318 -17.82 14.06 15.88
N TYR A 319 -18.04 13.30 16.96
CA TYR A 319 -16.96 12.54 17.61
C TYR A 319 -16.53 11.31 16.78
N GLY A 320 -17.47 10.62 16.13
CA GLY A 320 -17.17 9.46 15.27
C GLY A 320 -16.22 9.81 14.13
N ARG A 321 -16.33 11.01 13.56
CA ARG A 321 -15.46 11.49 12.48
C ARG A 321 -14.00 11.65 12.87
N LEU A 322 -13.67 11.76 14.15
CA LEU A 322 -12.28 11.78 14.61
C LEU A 322 -11.55 10.48 14.22
N LEU A 323 -12.25 9.33 14.31
CA LEU A 323 -11.70 8.05 13.88
C LEU A 323 -11.54 7.98 12.36
N THR A 324 -12.45 8.59 11.60
CA THR A 324 -12.38 8.68 10.13
C THR A 324 -11.23 9.60 9.66
N TYR A 325 -10.88 10.62 10.45
CA TYR A 325 -9.77 11.53 10.14
C TYR A 325 -8.40 10.96 10.54
N LEU A 326 -8.35 10.03 11.51
CA LEU A 326 -7.10 9.46 12.01
C LEU A 326 -6.16 8.91 10.90
N PRO A 327 -6.64 8.21 9.85
CA PRO A 327 -5.78 7.80 8.76
C PRO A 327 -5.10 8.96 8.03
N VAL A 328 -5.80 10.08 7.78
CA VAL A 328 -5.24 11.27 7.13
C VAL A 328 -4.16 11.88 8.02
N PHE A 329 -4.48 12.09 9.29
CA PHE A 329 -3.53 12.57 10.30
C PHE A 329 -2.26 11.69 10.36
N MET A 330 -2.43 10.37 10.41
CA MET A 330 -1.29 9.44 10.50
C MET A 330 -0.44 9.42 9.23
N LEU A 331 -1.05 9.54 8.04
CA LEU A 331 -0.33 9.67 6.78
C LEU A 331 0.49 10.97 6.73
N GLU A 332 -0.06 12.07 7.21
CA GLU A 332 0.66 13.34 7.24
C GLU A 332 1.80 13.30 8.27
N VAL A 333 1.58 12.75 9.46
CA VAL A 333 2.64 12.61 10.48
C VAL A 333 3.73 11.63 10.03
N ALA A 334 3.39 10.60 9.24
CA ALA A 334 4.37 9.67 8.67
C ALA A 334 5.40 10.38 7.76
N ALA A 335 5.09 11.58 7.24
CA ALA A 335 6.03 12.41 6.49
C ALA A 335 7.32 12.73 7.26
N LEU A 336 7.28 12.74 8.60
CA LEU A 336 8.46 12.96 9.44
C LEU A 336 9.58 11.95 9.16
N TRP A 337 9.25 10.76 8.65
CA TRP A 337 10.24 9.76 8.22
C TRP A 337 11.20 10.32 7.15
N PHE A 338 10.72 11.17 6.24
CA PHE A 338 11.55 11.76 5.18
C PHE A 338 12.63 12.72 5.73
N LEU A 339 12.34 13.41 6.84
CA LEU A 339 13.34 14.24 7.54
C LEU A 339 14.44 13.39 8.15
N ARG A 340 14.08 12.24 8.74
CA ARG A 340 15.03 11.27 9.30
C ARG A 340 15.97 10.73 8.23
N VAL A 341 15.44 10.34 7.07
CA VAL A 341 16.25 9.86 5.94
C VAL A 341 17.20 10.96 5.42
N SER A 342 16.75 12.22 5.44
CA SER A 342 17.52 13.38 4.96
C SER A 342 18.50 13.96 5.98
N LYS A 343 18.59 13.37 7.19
CA LYS A 343 19.37 13.88 8.34
C LYS A 343 19.05 15.33 8.67
N ILE A 344 17.77 15.71 8.64
CA ILE A 344 17.30 17.05 9.01
C ILE A 344 16.80 16.98 10.47
N PRO A 345 17.32 17.81 11.39
CA PRO A 345 16.95 17.75 12.80
C PRO A 345 15.52 18.28 13.03
N LEU A 346 14.76 17.59 13.88
CA LEU A 346 13.38 17.94 14.21
C LEU A 346 13.28 18.99 15.34
N LYS A 347 14.06 18.78 16.41
CA LYS A 347 13.98 19.55 17.66
C LYS A 347 14.03 21.08 17.48
N PRO A 348 14.90 21.65 16.63
CA PRO A 348 14.98 23.10 16.47
C PRO A 348 13.67 23.72 15.98
N ALA A 349 12.89 23.00 15.17
CA ALA A 349 11.66 23.53 14.58
C ALA A 349 10.54 23.78 15.59
N PHE A 350 10.65 23.27 16.81
CA PHE A 350 9.68 23.49 17.89
C PHE A 350 10.19 24.48 18.95
N GLY A 351 11.36 25.07 18.75
CA GLY A 351 11.85 26.16 19.61
C GLY A 351 11.04 27.43 19.40
N MET A 352 10.93 28.27 20.42
CA MET A 352 10.35 29.61 20.31
C MET A 352 11.38 30.65 20.73
N ASP A 353 11.61 31.62 19.84
CA ASP A 353 12.42 32.79 20.12
C ASP A 353 11.50 34.02 20.20
N PRO A 354 11.30 34.62 21.39
CA PRO A 354 10.43 35.78 21.56
C PRO A 354 10.75 36.95 20.63
N ALA A 355 12.01 37.13 20.23
CA ALA A 355 12.40 38.21 19.32
C ALA A 355 11.86 37.95 17.90
N LYS A 356 11.95 36.71 17.43
CA LYS A 356 11.45 36.33 16.09
C LYS A 356 9.92 36.32 16.02
N LEU A 357 9.23 36.09 17.13
CA LEU A 357 7.76 36.17 17.20
C LEU A 357 7.21 37.58 16.94
N ARG A 358 8.01 38.63 17.16
CA ARG A 358 7.62 40.03 16.91
C ARG A 358 7.74 40.44 15.44
N THR A 359 8.01 39.49 14.53
CA THR A 359 8.09 39.79 13.10
C THR A 359 6.69 40.15 12.56
N PRO A 360 6.54 41.21 11.75
CA PRO A 360 5.23 41.65 11.22
C PRO A 360 4.39 40.55 10.58
N VAL A 361 5.03 39.60 9.90
CA VAL A 361 4.34 38.48 9.23
C VAL A 361 3.59 37.56 10.20
N VAL A 362 4.05 37.43 11.45
CA VAL A 362 3.37 36.64 12.49
C VAL A 362 2.06 37.32 12.88
N TYR A 363 2.07 38.65 13.07
CA TYR A 363 0.86 39.41 13.35
C TYR A 363 -0.13 39.36 12.19
N ILE A 364 0.36 39.48 10.95
CA ILE A 364 -0.47 39.32 9.74
C ILE A 364 -1.13 37.93 9.72
N GLY A 365 -0.38 36.87 10.04
CA GLY A 365 -0.91 35.51 10.11
C GLY A 365 -2.00 35.37 11.18
N VAL A 366 -1.72 35.79 12.42
CA VAL A 366 -2.65 35.66 13.55
C VAL A 366 -3.93 36.48 13.32
N LEU A 367 -3.78 37.75 12.95
CA LEU A 367 -4.91 38.64 12.72
C LEU A 367 -5.71 38.22 11.48
N GLY A 368 -5.03 37.82 10.41
CA GLY A 368 -5.67 37.31 9.20
C GLY A 368 -6.48 36.05 9.47
N SER A 369 -5.90 35.08 10.20
CA SER A 369 -6.59 33.86 10.63
C SER A 369 -7.82 34.17 11.48
N ALA A 370 -7.68 35.04 12.49
CA ALA A 370 -8.78 35.40 13.38
C ALA A 370 -9.88 36.16 12.64
N ALA A 371 -9.52 37.12 11.78
CA ALA A 371 -10.46 37.89 10.99
C ALA A 371 -11.25 37.00 10.03
N TYR A 372 -10.58 36.10 9.29
CA TYR A 372 -11.25 35.19 8.38
C TYR A 372 -12.17 34.20 9.12
N GLY A 373 -11.69 33.63 10.24
CA GLY A 373 -12.49 32.73 11.06
C GLY A 373 -13.74 33.41 11.63
N ALA A 374 -13.61 34.65 12.14
CA ALA A 374 -14.74 35.43 12.62
C ALA A 374 -15.72 35.81 11.49
N LEU A 375 -15.20 36.17 10.31
CA LEU A 375 -16.00 36.56 9.16
C LEU A 375 -16.95 35.44 8.72
N LEU A 376 -16.51 34.18 8.77
CA LEU A 376 -17.36 33.01 8.45
C LEU A 376 -18.59 32.91 9.35
N TYR A 377 -18.49 33.31 10.62
CA TYR A 377 -19.60 33.29 11.57
C TYR A 377 -20.45 34.56 11.55
N VAL A 378 -19.90 35.69 11.08
CA VAL A 378 -20.65 36.96 11.01
C VAL A 378 -21.43 37.10 9.71
N LEU A 379 -20.90 36.58 8.59
CA LEU A 379 -21.53 36.69 7.28
C LEU A 379 -22.53 35.57 6.97
N THR A 380 -22.79 34.67 7.93
CA THR A 380 -23.65 33.51 7.71
C THR A 380 -25.06 33.73 8.26
N ASP A 381 -26.05 33.25 7.53
CA ASP A 381 -27.44 33.20 7.98
C ASP A 381 -27.77 31.91 8.76
N TYR A 382 -26.81 30.99 8.89
CA TYR A 382 -27.01 29.72 9.60
C TYR A 382 -26.92 29.89 11.13
N GLY A 383 -27.78 29.18 11.86
CA GLY A 383 -27.67 29.06 13.31
C GLY A 383 -26.46 28.25 13.72
N ILE A 384 -25.85 28.60 14.87
CA ILE A 384 -24.70 27.87 15.44
C ILE A 384 -25.21 26.88 16.49
N ARG A 385 -24.79 25.62 16.38
CA ARG A 385 -25.09 24.56 17.35
C ARG A 385 -24.54 24.90 18.74
N GLY A 386 -25.15 24.30 19.75
CA GLY A 386 -24.81 24.56 21.15
C GLY A 386 -23.37 24.19 21.54
N PRO A 387 -22.93 24.60 22.76
CA PRO A 387 -21.56 24.45 23.24
C PRO A 387 -20.95 23.05 23.14
N ALA A 388 -21.78 22.01 23.20
CA ALA A 388 -21.35 20.61 23.12
C ALA A 388 -20.63 20.23 21.81
N TYR A 389 -20.83 20.98 20.72
CA TYR A 389 -20.19 20.73 19.42
C TYR A 389 -18.81 21.38 19.27
N TRP A 390 -18.41 22.28 20.18
CA TRP A 390 -17.10 22.94 20.13
C TRP A 390 -15.91 22.04 20.46
N PRO A 391 -15.98 21.07 21.40
CA PRO A 391 -14.84 20.20 21.68
C PRO A 391 -14.39 19.38 20.46
N PRO A 392 -15.27 18.73 19.66
CA PRO A 392 -14.86 18.11 18.39
C PRO A 392 -14.17 19.10 17.44
N VAL A 393 -14.72 20.31 17.26
CA VAL A 393 -14.13 21.36 16.41
C VAL A 393 -12.72 21.71 16.88
N PHE A 394 -12.53 21.89 18.19
CA PHE A 394 -11.22 22.19 18.76
C PHE A 394 -10.22 21.06 18.51
N ILE A 395 -10.64 19.80 18.73
CA ILE A 395 -9.79 18.62 18.50
C ILE A 395 -9.39 18.54 17.03
N PHE A 396 -10.34 18.66 16.08
CA PHE A 396 -10.04 18.67 14.66
C PHE A 396 -9.09 19.80 14.28
N SER A 397 -9.34 21.01 14.78
CA SER A 397 -8.51 22.19 14.48
C SER A 397 -7.07 22.00 14.96
N VAL A 398 -6.88 21.41 16.15
CA VAL A 398 -5.53 21.11 16.66
C VAL A 398 -4.87 20.01 15.83
N MET A 399 -5.59 18.93 15.53
CA MET A 399 -5.04 17.80 14.76
C MET A 399 -4.65 18.23 13.35
N ASN A 400 -5.51 18.97 12.66
CA ASN A 400 -5.33 19.45 11.29
C ASN A 400 -4.21 20.50 11.19
N ALA A 401 -4.25 21.52 12.05
CA ALA A 401 -3.17 22.50 12.13
C ALA A 401 -1.82 21.84 12.45
N PHE A 402 -1.79 20.83 13.32
CA PHE A 402 -0.56 20.11 13.60
C PHE A 402 -0.07 19.32 12.37
N SER A 403 -0.93 18.51 11.76
CA SER A 403 -0.53 17.59 10.71
C SER A 403 -0.16 18.32 9.41
N GLU A 404 -0.95 19.30 8.98
CA GLU A 404 -0.68 20.06 7.75
C GLU A 404 0.57 20.94 7.89
N GLU A 405 0.76 21.62 9.03
CA GLU A 405 1.98 22.42 9.22
C GLU A 405 3.22 21.53 9.29
N VAL A 406 3.13 20.36 9.94
CA VAL A 406 4.24 19.39 9.97
C VAL A 406 4.54 18.92 8.54
N PHE A 407 3.52 18.61 7.76
CA PHE A 407 3.67 18.08 6.41
C PHE A 407 4.28 19.11 5.44
N PHE A 408 3.70 20.29 5.36
CA PHE A 408 4.07 21.28 4.35
C PHE A 408 5.23 22.19 4.79
N ARG A 409 5.24 22.68 6.04
CA ARG A 409 6.26 23.65 6.49
C ARG A 409 7.47 22.95 7.10
N LEU A 410 7.26 22.00 7.99
CA LEU A 410 8.41 21.33 8.61
C LEU A 410 9.06 20.32 7.65
N VAL A 411 8.28 19.45 7.00
CA VAL A 411 8.84 18.41 6.12
C VAL A 411 9.15 18.98 4.75
N PHE A 412 8.13 19.38 3.97
CA PHE A 412 8.32 19.66 2.55
C PHE A 412 9.23 20.87 2.28
N TYR A 413 8.98 22.00 2.95
CA TYR A 413 9.83 23.19 2.79
C TYR A 413 11.30 22.90 3.10
N ASN A 414 11.60 22.20 4.20
CA ASN A 414 12.99 21.85 4.53
C ASN A 414 13.61 20.87 3.54
N LEU A 415 12.85 19.88 3.05
CA LEU A 415 13.33 18.97 2.01
C LEU A 415 13.74 19.76 0.75
N LEU A 416 12.88 20.67 0.28
CA LEU A 416 13.17 21.53 -0.87
C LEU A 416 14.43 22.39 -0.63
N ARG A 417 14.52 23.06 0.52
CA ARG A 417 15.69 23.88 0.88
C ARG A 417 16.98 23.06 0.92
N LYS A 418 16.94 21.87 1.51
CA LYS A 418 18.11 21.00 1.65
C LYS A 418 18.46 20.26 0.36
N ALA A 419 17.52 20.13 -0.59
CA ALA A 419 17.77 19.65 -1.94
C ALA A 419 18.45 20.69 -2.86
N GLY A 420 18.57 21.94 -2.38
CA GLY A 420 19.24 23.05 -3.08
C GLY A 420 18.29 24.12 -3.63
N MET A 421 16.99 24.03 -3.38
CA MET A 421 16.02 25.02 -3.86
C MET A 421 16.12 26.33 -3.05
N GLY A 422 16.04 27.48 -3.73
CA GLY A 422 16.02 28.81 -3.09
C GLY A 422 14.83 29.00 -2.14
N ALA A 423 14.93 29.94 -1.20
CA ALA A 423 13.91 30.13 -0.16
C ALA A 423 12.54 30.52 -0.70
N LEU A 424 12.51 31.43 -1.68
CA LEU A 424 11.29 31.86 -2.36
C LEU A 424 10.66 30.71 -3.15
N ALA A 425 11.47 30.01 -3.97
CA ALA A 425 10.99 28.87 -4.75
C ALA A 425 10.46 27.74 -3.85
N ALA A 426 11.12 27.46 -2.73
CA ALA A 426 10.64 26.47 -1.76
C ALA A 426 9.31 26.89 -1.12
N ASN A 427 9.13 28.18 -0.82
CA ASN A 427 7.86 28.69 -0.28
C ASN A 427 6.72 28.61 -1.32
N LEU A 428 6.99 28.99 -2.56
CA LEU A 428 6.05 28.88 -3.67
C LEU A 428 5.65 27.42 -3.91
N ALA A 429 6.62 26.51 -3.94
CA ALA A 429 6.36 25.08 -4.18
C ALA A 429 5.54 24.43 -3.06
N GLN A 430 5.84 24.71 -1.79
CA GLN A 430 5.05 24.16 -0.69
C GLN A 430 3.63 24.72 -0.66
N ALA A 431 3.47 26.03 -0.92
CA ALA A 431 2.15 26.66 -0.96
C ALA A 431 1.31 26.15 -2.13
N ALA A 432 1.93 25.90 -3.29
CA ALA A 432 1.27 25.30 -4.44
C ALA A 432 0.76 23.90 -4.11
N LEU A 433 1.60 23.07 -3.48
CA LEU A 433 1.18 21.71 -3.09
C LEU A 433 0.05 21.74 -2.06
N TYR A 434 0.15 22.61 -1.05
CA TYR A 434 -0.90 22.86 -0.05
C TYR A 434 -2.26 23.26 -0.69
N SER A 435 -2.21 24.16 -1.67
CA SER A 435 -3.39 24.63 -2.41
C SER A 435 -4.10 23.51 -3.19
N THR A 436 -3.38 22.49 -3.68
CA THR A 436 -4.00 21.38 -4.41
C THR A 436 -5.00 20.56 -3.58
N VAL A 437 -4.78 20.43 -2.27
CA VAL A 437 -5.72 19.77 -1.35
C VAL A 437 -7.03 20.54 -1.31
N HIS A 438 -6.92 21.86 -1.19
CA HIS A 438 -8.04 22.79 -1.06
C HIS A 438 -8.82 22.94 -2.37
N LEU A 439 -8.14 22.81 -3.53
CA LEU A 439 -8.80 22.76 -4.83
C LEU A 439 -9.80 21.61 -4.93
N ALA A 440 -9.46 20.43 -4.41
CA ALA A 440 -10.34 19.27 -4.45
C ALA A 440 -11.54 19.40 -3.49
N VAL A 441 -11.37 20.15 -2.39
CA VAL A 441 -12.40 20.29 -1.34
C VAL A 441 -13.36 21.44 -1.63
N GLY A 442 -12.85 22.62 -2.00
CA GLY A 442 -13.64 23.86 -2.12
C GLY A 442 -13.49 24.60 -3.44
N GLY A 443 -12.85 24.00 -4.45
CA GLY A 443 -12.75 24.55 -5.79
C GLY A 443 -11.69 25.67 -5.96
N PRO A 444 -11.68 26.34 -7.13
CA PRO A 444 -10.57 27.22 -7.53
C PRO A 444 -10.35 28.43 -6.62
N LEU A 445 -11.43 29.05 -6.11
CA LEU A 445 -11.31 30.23 -5.26
C LEU A 445 -10.73 29.88 -3.89
N PHE A 446 -11.17 28.76 -3.30
CA PHE A 446 -10.62 28.27 -2.05
C PHE A 446 -9.15 27.89 -2.21
N ALA A 447 -8.79 27.24 -3.32
CA ALA A 447 -7.40 26.95 -3.66
C ALA A 447 -6.53 28.21 -3.73
N LEU A 448 -7.04 29.30 -4.33
CA LEU A 448 -6.30 30.56 -4.42
C LEU A 448 -6.08 31.19 -3.03
N TYR A 449 -7.10 31.23 -2.17
CA TYR A 449 -6.95 31.72 -0.81
C TYR A 449 -5.97 30.86 0.00
N SER A 450 -6.07 29.54 -0.09
CA SER A 450 -5.15 28.61 0.55
C SER A 450 -3.73 28.72 0.02
N PHE A 451 -3.53 29.05 -1.27
CA PHE A 451 -2.20 29.32 -1.82
C PHE A 451 -1.59 30.55 -1.16
N VAL A 452 -2.32 31.67 -1.10
CA VAL A 452 -1.85 32.91 -0.47
C VAL A 452 -1.60 32.71 1.02
N TYR A 453 -2.55 32.11 1.73
CA TYR A 453 -2.38 31.73 3.15
C TYR A 453 -1.16 30.84 3.33
N GLY A 454 -0.96 29.90 2.42
CA GLY A 454 0.14 28.97 2.45
C GLY A 454 1.51 29.63 2.30
N LEU A 455 1.61 30.70 1.50
CA LEU A 455 2.81 31.54 1.38
C LEU A 455 3.11 32.29 2.67
N VAL A 456 2.09 32.83 3.33
CA VAL A 456 2.22 33.52 4.63
C VAL A 456 2.73 32.55 5.68
N MET A 457 2.14 31.35 5.80
CA MET A 457 2.60 30.33 6.75
C MET A 457 4.04 29.90 6.51
N GLY A 458 4.44 29.72 5.24
CA GLY A 458 5.83 29.38 4.92
C GLY A 458 6.81 30.52 5.21
N GLU A 459 6.39 31.78 5.07
CA GLU A 459 7.20 32.94 5.43
C GLU A 459 7.31 33.11 6.97
N ILE A 460 6.23 32.87 7.71
CA ILE A 460 6.25 32.78 9.18
C ILE A 460 7.28 31.74 9.59
N TYR A 461 7.17 30.51 9.08
CA TYR A 461 8.10 29.42 9.40
C TYR A 461 9.56 29.80 9.10
N ARG A 462 9.81 30.42 7.94
CA ARG A 462 11.16 30.85 7.53
C ARG A 462 11.76 31.92 8.44
N LYS A 463 10.95 32.88 8.89
CA LYS A 463 11.41 34.00 9.73
C LYS A 463 11.58 33.60 11.19
N THR A 464 10.72 32.72 11.69
CA THR A 464 10.76 32.26 13.08
C THR A 464 11.65 31.05 13.29
N GLU A 465 11.93 30.29 12.23
CA GLU A 465 12.55 28.96 12.27
C GLU A 465 11.77 27.99 13.18
N SER A 466 10.49 28.30 13.42
CA SER A 466 9.60 27.61 14.33
C SER A 466 8.27 27.33 13.65
N ILE A 467 7.78 26.11 13.79
CA ILE A 467 6.48 25.70 13.26
C ILE A 467 5.32 26.16 14.16
N ILE A 468 5.59 26.43 15.44
CA ILE A 468 4.56 26.75 16.43
C ILE A 468 3.72 27.98 16.03
N PRO A 469 4.31 29.10 15.57
CA PRO A 469 3.51 30.26 15.17
C PRO A 469 2.58 29.97 13.98
N ALA A 470 3.05 29.17 13.03
CA ALA A 470 2.24 28.75 11.90
C ALA A 470 1.10 27.81 12.35
N MET A 471 1.39 26.85 13.25
CA MET A 471 0.37 25.99 13.87
C MET A 471 -0.69 26.80 14.63
N VAL A 472 -0.30 27.84 15.36
CA VAL A 472 -1.25 28.72 16.07
C VAL A 472 -2.13 29.47 15.08
N CYS A 473 -1.54 30.05 14.02
CA CYS A 473 -2.33 30.73 12.98
C CYS A 473 -3.31 29.76 12.31
N HIS A 474 -2.85 28.56 11.97
CA HIS A 474 -3.66 27.53 11.31
C HIS A 474 -4.78 27.03 12.23
N PHE A 475 -4.47 26.77 13.51
CA PHE A 475 -5.47 26.42 14.51
C PHE A 475 -6.57 27.48 14.62
N ILE A 476 -6.21 28.76 14.65
CA ILE A 476 -7.17 29.87 14.74
C ILE A 476 -8.08 29.91 13.50
N ILE A 477 -7.54 29.74 12.29
CA ILE A 477 -8.37 29.77 11.07
C ILE A 477 -9.27 28.54 11.00
N ASP A 478 -8.81 27.37 11.46
CA ASP A 478 -9.57 26.11 11.47
C ASP A 478 -10.76 26.15 12.43
N LEU A 479 -10.68 26.91 13.53
CA LEU A 479 -11.86 27.19 14.36
C LEU A 479 -13.00 27.82 13.55
N GLY A 480 -12.70 28.54 12.47
CA GLY A 480 -13.67 29.01 11.49
C GLY A 480 -13.93 27.99 10.38
N VAL A 481 -12.90 27.56 9.66
CA VAL A 481 -13.04 26.74 8.44
C VAL A 481 -13.59 25.35 8.71
N ILE A 482 -13.16 24.70 9.81
CA ILE A 482 -13.67 23.41 10.27
C ILE A 482 -14.89 23.63 11.18
N GLY A 483 -14.85 24.65 12.02
CA GLY A 483 -15.96 24.93 12.92
C GLY A 483 -17.25 25.26 12.18
N PHE A 484 -17.19 26.03 11.10
CA PHE A 484 -18.36 26.42 10.32
C PHE A 484 -19.21 25.21 9.83
N PRO A 485 -18.67 24.23 9.08
CA PRO A 485 -19.42 23.06 8.65
C PRO A 485 -19.93 22.21 9.81
N LEU A 486 -19.15 22.07 10.90
CA LEU A 486 -19.53 21.23 12.04
C LEU A 486 -20.57 21.88 12.95
N LEU A 487 -20.57 23.21 13.04
CA LEU A 487 -21.42 23.97 13.95
C LEU A 487 -22.67 24.52 13.27
N HIS A 488 -22.68 24.69 11.96
CA HIS A 488 -23.86 25.26 11.31
C HIS A 488 -25.06 24.30 11.40
N HIS A 489 -26.23 24.89 11.59
CA HIS A 489 -27.51 24.19 11.54
C HIS A 489 -28.51 25.05 10.77
N CYS A 490 -29.13 24.47 9.75
CA CYS A 490 -30.25 25.10 9.06
C CYS A 490 -31.54 24.73 9.82
N ALA A 491 -32.06 25.66 10.63
CA ALA A 491 -33.31 25.43 11.37
C ALA A 491 -34.55 25.42 10.45
N SER A 492 -34.40 25.79 9.18
CA SER A 492 -35.48 26.05 8.21
C SER A 492 -35.27 25.39 6.84
N CYS A 493 -34.31 24.46 6.70
CA CYS A 493 -34.19 23.65 5.49
C CYS A 493 -35.12 22.43 5.58
N PRO A 494 -35.82 22.05 4.49
CA PRO A 494 -36.76 20.93 4.47
C PRO A 494 -36.11 19.58 4.77
#